data_AF-A0A015NH47-F1
#
_entry.id   AF-A0A015NH47-F1
#
_cell.length_a   1.000
_cell.length_b   1.000
_cell.length_c   1.000
_cell.angle_alpha   90.00
_cell.angle_beta   90.00
_cell.angle_gamma   90.00
#
_symmetry.space_group_name_H-M   'P 1'
#
loop_
_entity.id
_entity.type
_entity.pdbx_description
1 polymer ?
#
loop_
_entity_poly.entity_id
_entity_poly.type
_entity_poly.pdbx_seq_one_letter_code
_entity_poly.pdbx_strand_id
1 'polypeptide(L)'
;MQQLQSYPELVATLKNDRKFHDFYEHTDGWLIDQENKEHFNEKYGITNIHPLYVDHSGMVVSFLDDRGILFAWCEMTREMDIWGINKMEGIANYLYHPEKVCVIMNDGKLVTRVELVRSVEEERVKEKLAKEKLVEEIREKNREKRLAKKKRLAEEK
;
A
#
# COMPACT_ATOMS: atom_id res chain seq x y z
N MET A 1 -33.48 -0.38 -1.12
CA MET A 1 -32.54 -1.37 -1.68
C MET A 1 -31.76 -0.67 -2.77
N GLN A 2 -30.46 -0.43 -2.60
CA GLN A 2 -29.61 0.02 -3.70
C GLN A 2 -29.55 -1.12 -4.73
N GLN A 3 -29.80 -0.83 -6.01
CA GLN A 3 -29.56 -1.80 -7.07
C GLN A 3 -28.08 -2.17 -7.05
N LEU A 4 -27.77 -3.47 -7.05
CA LEU A 4 -26.42 -3.94 -7.29
C LEU A 4 -26.03 -3.47 -8.69
N GLN A 5 -24.96 -2.68 -8.77
CA GLN A 5 -24.42 -2.25 -10.06
C GLN A 5 -24.07 -3.45 -10.91
N SER A 6 -24.35 -3.36 -12.21
CA SER A 6 -24.00 -4.42 -13.15
C SER A 6 -22.48 -4.46 -13.40
N TYR A 7 -21.95 -5.60 -13.86
CA TYR A 7 -20.52 -5.70 -14.21
C TYR A 7 -20.07 -4.60 -15.21
N PRO A 8 -20.82 -4.33 -16.30
CA PRO A 8 -20.44 -3.29 -17.24
C PRO A 8 -20.40 -1.89 -16.61
N GLU A 9 -21.31 -1.59 -15.67
CA GLU A 9 -21.30 -0.32 -14.94
C GLU A 9 -20.05 -0.20 -14.06
N LEU A 10 -19.70 -1.26 -13.31
CA LEU A 10 -18.49 -1.28 -12.49
C LEU A 10 -17.23 -1.03 -13.32
N VAL A 11 -17.11 -1.71 -14.47
CA VAL A 11 -15.98 -1.53 -15.38
C VAL A 11 -15.97 -0.13 -15.99
N ALA A 12 -17.12 0.42 -16.37
CA ALA A 12 -17.22 1.79 -16.88
C ALA A 12 -16.75 2.79 -15.83
N THR A 13 -17.17 2.66 -14.57
CA THR A 13 -16.68 3.50 -13.47
C THR A 13 -15.18 3.35 -13.27
N LEU A 14 -14.66 2.11 -13.26
CA LEU A 14 -13.23 1.84 -13.13
C LEU A 14 -12.40 2.53 -14.22
N LYS A 15 -12.85 2.45 -15.49
CA LYS A 15 -12.15 3.06 -16.63
C LYS A 15 -12.32 4.58 -16.70
N ASN A 16 -13.47 5.12 -16.34
CA ASN A 16 -13.74 6.56 -16.47
C ASN A 16 -13.19 7.36 -15.28
N ASP A 17 -13.45 6.91 -14.06
CA ASP A 17 -13.14 7.67 -12.84
C ASP A 17 -11.71 7.40 -12.36
N ARG A 18 -11.31 6.12 -12.39
CA ARG A 18 -9.97 5.68 -11.95
C ARG A 18 -8.98 5.57 -13.10
N LYS A 19 -9.45 5.79 -14.34
CA LYS A 19 -8.63 5.84 -15.56
C LYS A 19 -7.85 4.55 -15.82
N PHE A 20 -8.42 3.41 -15.44
CA PHE A 20 -7.88 2.13 -15.85
C PHE A 20 -8.10 1.90 -17.35
N HIS A 21 -7.19 1.17 -17.99
CA HIS A 21 -7.38 0.65 -19.33
C HIS A 21 -7.27 -0.87 -19.34
N ASP A 22 -7.76 -1.50 -20.41
CA ASP A 22 -7.54 -2.93 -20.61
C ASP A 22 -6.04 -3.19 -20.74
N PHE A 23 -5.60 -4.31 -20.16
CA PHE A 23 -4.23 -4.76 -20.30
C PHE A 23 -3.89 -5.03 -21.76
N TYR A 24 -2.76 -4.50 -22.22
CA TYR A 24 -2.25 -4.69 -23.56
C TYR A 24 -0.80 -5.18 -23.51
N GLU A 25 -0.57 -6.44 -23.89
CA GLU A 25 0.72 -7.14 -23.73
C GLU A 25 1.92 -6.36 -24.29
N HIS A 26 1.76 -5.66 -25.41
CA HIS A 26 2.85 -4.90 -26.03
C HIS A 26 3.36 -3.73 -25.17
N THR A 27 2.49 -3.08 -24.40
CA THR A 27 2.85 -1.92 -23.56
C THR A 27 2.98 -2.27 -22.10
N ASP A 28 2.24 -3.29 -21.66
CA ASP A 28 2.03 -3.59 -20.25
C ASP A 28 2.62 -4.95 -19.85
N GLY A 29 3.08 -5.75 -20.82
CA GLY A 29 3.62 -7.10 -20.62
C GLY A 29 4.78 -7.17 -19.64
N TRP A 30 5.51 -6.08 -19.46
CA TRP A 30 6.59 -5.97 -18.50
C TRP A 30 6.11 -6.05 -17.04
N LEU A 31 4.86 -5.67 -16.73
CA LEU A 31 4.28 -5.81 -15.38
C LEU A 31 4.08 -7.27 -14.97
N ILE A 32 4.03 -8.17 -15.95
CA ILE A 32 3.82 -9.61 -15.78
C ILE A 32 4.87 -10.41 -16.56
N ASP A 33 6.10 -9.90 -16.55
CA ASP A 33 7.24 -10.60 -17.10
C ASP A 33 7.56 -11.88 -16.31
N GLN A 34 8.57 -12.62 -16.77
CA GLN A 34 8.93 -13.89 -16.16
C GLN A 34 9.40 -13.72 -14.70
N GLU A 35 10.12 -12.65 -14.39
CA GLU A 35 10.61 -12.36 -13.04
C GLU A 35 9.45 -12.12 -12.07
N ASN A 36 8.49 -11.28 -12.46
CA ASN A 36 7.31 -11.00 -11.65
C ASN A 36 6.43 -12.25 -11.49
N LYS A 37 6.26 -13.06 -12.54
CA LYS A 37 5.53 -14.34 -12.44
C LYS A 37 6.19 -15.31 -11.46
N GLU A 38 7.51 -15.44 -11.50
CA GLU A 38 8.26 -16.25 -10.53
C GLU A 38 8.08 -15.72 -9.11
N HIS A 39 8.20 -14.40 -8.93
CA HIS A 39 7.94 -13.75 -7.65
C HIS A 39 6.52 -14.04 -7.12
N PHE A 40 5.50 -13.97 -7.98
CA PHE A 40 4.12 -14.21 -7.59
C PHE A 40 3.88 -15.65 -7.16
N ASN A 41 4.52 -16.60 -7.84
CA ASN A 41 4.45 -18.01 -7.48
C ASN A 41 5.16 -18.27 -6.15
N GLU A 42 6.40 -17.82 -6.01
CA GLU A 42 7.20 -18.08 -4.80
C GLU A 42 6.62 -17.45 -3.55
N LYS A 43 6.16 -16.20 -3.66
CA LYS A 43 5.71 -15.43 -2.49
C LYS A 43 4.23 -15.62 -2.19
N TYR A 44 3.38 -15.73 -3.22
CA TYR A 44 1.93 -15.72 -3.07
C TYR A 44 1.27 -17.03 -3.51
N GLY A 45 2.01 -17.98 -4.08
CA GLY A 45 1.47 -19.22 -4.62
C GLY A 45 0.59 -19.00 -5.85
N ILE A 46 0.80 -17.90 -6.58
CA ILE A 46 0.02 -17.54 -7.77
C ILE A 46 0.80 -17.99 -9.00
N THR A 47 0.34 -19.06 -9.65
CA THR A 47 1.05 -19.70 -10.77
C THR A 47 0.57 -19.21 -12.13
N ASN A 48 -0.74 -19.16 -12.33
CA ASN A 48 -1.37 -18.70 -13.57
C ASN A 48 -2.09 -17.38 -13.32
N ILE A 49 -1.85 -16.43 -14.21
CA ILE A 49 -2.43 -15.09 -14.12
C ILE A 49 -3.13 -14.73 -15.43
N HIS A 50 -4.27 -14.08 -15.31
CA HIS A 50 -5.09 -13.58 -16.41
C HIS A 50 -5.20 -12.06 -16.25
N PRO A 51 -4.28 -11.27 -16.84
CA PRO A 51 -4.29 -9.82 -16.74
C PRO A 51 -5.58 -9.21 -17.26
N LEU A 52 -6.09 -8.20 -16.56
CA LEU A 52 -7.34 -7.53 -16.90
C LEU A 52 -7.13 -6.06 -17.19
N TYR A 53 -6.69 -5.31 -16.20
CA TYR A 53 -6.63 -3.86 -16.28
C TYR A 53 -5.34 -3.32 -15.71
N VAL A 54 -4.86 -2.24 -16.29
CA VAL A 54 -3.73 -1.45 -15.80
C VAL A 54 -4.23 -0.08 -15.40
N ASP A 55 -3.73 0.42 -14.27
CA ASP A 55 -4.10 1.74 -13.77
C ASP A 55 -3.49 2.86 -14.61
N HIS A 56 -3.95 4.08 -14.38
CA HIS A 56 -3.49 5.25 -15.13
C HIS A 56 -1.99 5.56 -14.98
N SER A 57 -1.34 5.06 -13.93
CA SER A 57 0.10 5.24 -13.74
C SER A 57 0.93 4.26 -14.58
N GLY A 58 0.33 3.16 -15.05
CA GLY A 58 1.05 2.08 -15.71
C GLY A 58 1.84 1.21 -14.73
N MET A 59 1.66 1.38 -13.42
CA MET A 59 2.46 0.70 -12.39
C MET A 59 1.65 -0.33 -11.59
N VAL A 60 0.33 -0.36 -11.78
CA VAL A 60 -0.56 -1.33 -11.13
C VAL A 60 -1.26 -2.17 -12.18
N VAL A 61 -1.04 -3.49 -12.13
CA VAL A 61 -1.78 -4.46 -12.95
C VAL A 61 -2.73 -5.25 -12.07
N SER A 62 -3.99 -5.31 -12.49
CA SER A 62 -4.99 -6.21 -11.91
C SER A 62 -5.15 -7.46 -12.78
N PHE A 63 -5.26 -8.62 -12.13
CA PHE A 63 -5.36 -9.90 -12.82
C PHE A 63 -6.14 -10.92 -11.99
N LEU A 64 -6.73 -11.90 -12.66
CA LEU A 64 -7.33 -13.06 -12.00
C LEU A 64 -6.32 -14.19 -11.92
N ASP A 65 -6.40 -14.99 -10.87
CA ASP A 65 -5.81 -16.33 -10.89
C ASP A 65 -6.83 -17.38 -11.37
N ASP A 66 -6.41 -18.64 -11.44
CA ASP A 66 -7.29 -19.75 -11.85
C ASP A 66 -8.45 -20.02 -10.87
N ARG A 67 -8.36 -19.50 -9.64
CA ARG A 67 -9.45 -19.56 -8.65
C ARG A 67 -10.48 -18.45 -8.86
N GLY A 68 -10.19 -17.51 -9.76
CA GLY A 68 -11.01 -16.34 -10.04
C GLY A 68 -10.83 -15.21 -9.03
N ILE A 69 -9.84 -15.28 -8.14
CA ILE A 69 -9.56 -14.21 -7.17
C ILE A 69 -8.93 -13.03 -7.93
N LEU A 70 -9.45 -11.81 -7.70
CA LEU A 70 -8.92 -10.60 -8.31
C LEU A 70 -7.81 -10.02 -7.44
N PHE A 71 -6.60 -10.04 -7.98
CA PHE A 71 -5.42 -9.45 -7.39
C PHE A 71 -5.08 -8.12 -8.08
N ALA A 72 -4.29 -7.29 -7.39
CA ALA A 72 -3.60 -6.15 -7.99
C ALA A 72 -2.15 -6.09 -7.49
N TRP A 73 -1.21 -6.11 -8.42
CA TRP A 73 0.21 -5.94 -8.17
C TRP A 73 0.62 -4.50 -8.42
N CYS A 74 1.31 -3.88 -7.46
CA CYS A 74 1.96 -2.58 -7.66
C CYS A 74 3.47 -2.76 -7.79
N GLU A 75 4.00 -2.48 -8.97
CA GLU A 75 5.43 -2.62 -9.25
C GLU A 75 6.29 -1.67 -8.40
N MET A 76 5.80 -0.46 -8.12
CA MET A 76 6.53 0.52 -7.30
C MET A 76 6.69 0.09 -5.85
N THR A 77 5.63 -0.45 -5.24
CA THR A 77 5.66 -0.82 -3.81
C THR A 77 6.05 -2.27 -3.60
N ARG A 78 6.03 -3.10 -4.66
CA ARG A 78 6.20 -4.55 -4.60
C ARG A 78 5.18 -5.22 -3.67
N GLU A 79 3.99 -4.64 -3.58
CA GLU A 79 2.87 -5.13 -2.78
C GLU A 79 1.82 -5.80 -3.67
N MET A 80 1.21 -6.84 -3.13
CA MET A 80 0.09 -7.54 -3.74
C MET A 80 -1.18 -7.30 -2.92
N ASP A 81 -2.20 -6.77 -3.57
CA ASP A 81 -3.54 -6.63 -3.02
C ASP A 81 -4.46 -7.74 -3.50
N ILE A 82 -5.40 -8.14 -2.65
CA ILE A 82 -6.58 -8.91 -3.00
C ILE A 82 -7.75 -7.95 -2.99
N TRP A 83 -8.30 -7.70 -4.18
CA TRP A 83 -9.48 -6.86 -4.32
C TRP A 83 -10.75 -7.63 -3.98
N GLY A 84 -10.85 -8.91 -4.32
CA GLY A 84 -12.00 -9.75 -3.98
C GLY A 84 -11.89 -11.16 -4.54
N ILE A 85 -12.76 -12.06 -4.08
CA ILE A 85 -12.74 -13.49 -4.48
C ILE A 85 -13.27 -13.75 -5.89
N ASN A 86 -13.79 -12.73 -6.56
CA ASN A 86 -14.21 -12.76 -7.96
C ASN A 86 -14.08 -11.37 -8.58
N LYS A 87 -14.10 -11.30 -9.93
CA LYS A 87 -13.96 -10.04 -10.67
C LYS A 87 -14.99 -8.97 -10.31
N MET A 88 -16.25 -9.35 -10.05
CA MET A 88 -17.33 -8.41 -9.75
C MET A 88 -17.12 -7.78 -8.38
N GLU A 89 -16.98 -8.65 -7.37
CA GLU A 89 -16.73 -8.24 -6.00
C GLU A 89 -15.44 -7.44 -5.89
N GLY A 90 -14.38 -7.85 -6.57
CA GLY A 90 -13.10 -7.17 -6.51
C GLY A 90 -13.17 -5.73 -7.04
N ILE A 91 -13.79 -5.50 -8.19
CA ILE A 91 -13.96 -4.14 -8.71
C ILE A 91 -14.87 -3.32 -7.79
N ALA A 92 -15.96 -3.90 -7.29
CA ALA A 92 -16.85 -3.20 -6.36
C ALA A 92 -16.13 -2.83 -5.05
N ASN A 93 -15.29 -3.72 -4.52
CA ASN A 93 -14.51 -3.47 -3.31
C ASN A 93 -13.49 -2.34 -3.53
N TYR A 94 -12.74 -2.39 -4.63
CA TYR A 94 -11.79 -1.33 -4.96
C TYR A 94 -12.47 0.04 -5.12
N LEU A 95 -13.63 0.08 -5.78
CA LEU A 95 -14.34 1.34 -6.04
C LEU A 95 -15.02 1.92 -4.80
N TYR A 96 -15.65 1.07 -3.98
CA TYR A 96 -16.62 1.53 -2.97
C TYR A 96 -16.40 0.96 -1.56
N HIS A 97 -15.68 -0.14 -1.42
CA HIS A 97 -15.45 -0.81 -0.13
C HIS A 97 -13.95 -1.04 0.13
N PRO A 98 -13.15 0.05 0.23
CA PRO A 98 -11.70 -0.07 0.46
C PRO A 98 -11.36 -0.81 1.76
N GLU A 99 -12.28 -0.88 2.72
CA GLU A 99 -12.15 -1.68 3.95
C GLU A 99 -12.13 -3.19 3.71
N LYS A 100 -12.56 -3.64 2.53
CA LYS A 100 -12.55 -5.06 2.14
C LYS A 100 -11.36 -5.44 1.26
N VAL A 101 -10.60 -4.47 0.79
CA VAL A 101 -9.37 -4.72 0.04
C VAL A 101 -8.27 -5.08 1.02
N CYS A 102 -7.61 -6.22 0.80
CA CYS A 102 -6.56 -6.73 1.66
C CYS A 102 -5.20 -6.64 0.99
N VAL A 103 -4.16 -6.32 1.74
CA VAL A 103 -2.76 -6.41 1.33
C VAL A 103 -2.19 -7.72 1.87
N ILE A 104 -1.39 -8.41 1.05
CA ILE A 104 -0.63 -9.58 1.50
C ILE A 104 0.71 -9.10 2.07
N MET A 105 0.86 -9.19 3.39
CA MET A 105 2.08 -8.81 4.09
C MET A 105 3.21 -9.81 3.82
N ASN A 106 4.46 -9.41 4.08
CA ASN A 106 5.63 -10.27 3.87
C ASN A 106 5.62 -11.57 4.69
N ASP A 107 4.92 -11.60 5.83
CA ASP A 107 4.74 -12.80 6.66
C ASP A 107 3.53 -13.66 6.23
N GLY A 108 2.92 -13.34 5.09
CA GLY A 108 1.74 -14.02 4.54
C GLY A 108 0.43 -13.63 5.21
N LYS A 109 0.43 -12.73 6.21
CA LYS A 109 -0.82 -12.24 6.81
C LYS A 109 -1.57 -11.35 5.84
N LEU A 110 -2.89 -11.45 5.90
CA LEU A 110 -3.79 -10.53 5.22
C LEU A 110 -4.20 -9.43 6.19
N VAL A 111 -4.02 -8.18 5.77
CA VAL A 111 -4.43 -6.99 6.52
C VAL A 111 -5.23 -6.10 5.58
N THR A 112 -6.34 -5.52 6.04
CA THR A 112 -7.09 -4.60 5.19
C THR A 112 -6.25 -3.35 4.90
N ARG A 113 -6.41 -2.75 3.70
CA ARG A 113 -5.66 -1.53 3.34
C ARG A 113 -5.94 -0.40 4.33
N VAL A 114 -7.17 -0.32 4.85
CA VAL A 114 -7.58 0.65 5.88
C VAL A 114 -6.82 0.43 7.19
N GLU A 115 -6.69 -0.80 7.68
CA GLU A 115 -5.92 -1.11 8.89
C GLU A 115 -4.44 -0.84 8.71
N LEU A 116 -3.88 -1.15 7.53
CA LEU A 116 -2.48 -0.89 7.22
C LEU A 116 -2.17 0.63 7.21
N VAL A 117 -3.02 1.43 6.56
CA VAL A 117 -2.87 2.89 6.56
C VAL A 117 -2.92 3.43 7.98
N ARG A 118 -3.88 2.97 8.79
CA ARG A 118 -3.99 3.37 10.20
C ARG A 118 -2.73 3.02 10.98
N SER A 119 -2.18 1.81 10.83
CA SER A 119 -0.97 1.42 11.56
C SER A 119 0.25 2.27 11.16
N VAL A 120 0.41 2.55 9.87
CA VAL A 120 1.49 3.40 9.36
C VAL A 120 1.37 4.83 9.90
N GLU A 121 0.15 5.39 9.95
CA GLU A 121 -0.08 6.72 10.52
C GLU A 121 0.23 6.76 12.03
N GLU A 122 -0.21 5.75 12.78
CA GLU A 122 0.08 5.63 14.21
C GLU A 122 1.59 5.55 14.48
N GLU A 123 2.34 4.79 13.68
CA GLU A 123 3.80 4.70 13.79
C GLU A 123 4.49 6.02 13.47
N ARG A 124 4.07 6.73 12.42
CA ARG A 124 4.62 8.05 12.08
C ARG A 124 4.40 9.08 13.19
N VAL A 125 3.25 9.05 13.86
CA VAL A 125 2.98 9.93 15.01
C VAL A 125 3.90 9.59 16.18
N LYS A 126 4.07 8.30 16.49
CA LYS A 126 4.99 7.85 17.56
C LYS A 126 6.44 8.26 17.27
N GLU A 127 6.90 8.08 16.04
CA GLU A 127 8.25 8.46 15.60
C GLU A 127 8.47 9.97 15.74
N LYS A 128 7.50 10.78 15.31
CA LYS A 128 7.56 12.24 15.45
C LYS A 128 7.67 12.65 16.92
N LEU A 129 6.83 12.09 17.78
CA LEU A 129 6.88 12.38 19.22
C LEU A 129 8.21 11.95 19.86
N ALA A 130 8.76 10.80 19.45
CA ALA A 130 10.07 10.33 19.94
C ALA A 130 11.20 11.29 19.53
N LYS A 131 11.19 11.78 18.28
CA LYS A 131 12.15 12.78 17.80
C LYS A 131 12.04 14.10 18.56
N GLU A 132 10.82 14.58 18.82
CA GLU A 132 10.59 15.80 19.60
C GLU A 132 11.11 15.68 21.04
N LYS A 133 10.83 14.56 21.72
CA LYS A 133 11.37 14.29 23.07
C LYS A 133 12.89 14.29 23.09
N LEU A 134 13.52 13.63 22.11
CA LEU A 134 14.98 13.60 21.99
C LEU A 134 15.58 15.01 21.79
N VAL A 135 14.93 15.85 20.96
CA VAL A 135 15.36 17.24 20.75
C VAL A 135 15.26 18.05 22.05
N GLU A 136 14.19 17.89 22.82
CA GLU A 136 14.05 18.58 24.12
C GLU A 136 15.08 18.10 25.15
N GLU A 137 15.32 16.79 25.26
CA GLU A 137 16.37 16.27 26.14
C GLU A 137 17.76 16.83 25.80
N ILE A 138 18.08 16.97 24.50
CA ILE A 138 19.34 17.58 24.05
C ILE A 138 19.38 19.07 24.43
N ARG A 139 18.27 19.80 24.28
CA ARG A 139 18.16 21.22 24.66
C ARG A 139 18.37 21.41 26.17
N GLU A 140 17.74 20.58 26.99
CA GLU A 140 17.88 20.60 28.45
C GLU A 140 19.32 20.32 28.88
N LYS A 141 19.94 19.24 28.38
CA LYS A 141 21.35 18.91 28.66
C LYS A 141 22.29 20.06 28.26
N ASN A 142 22.02 20.73 27.15
CA ASN A 142 22.82 21.89 26.73
C ASN A 142 22.61 23.10 27.64
N ARG A 143 21.39 23.33 28.13
CA ARG A 143 21.09 24.37 29.11
C ARG A 143 21.82 24.13 30.43
N GLU A 144 21.78 22.90 30.94
CA GLU A 144 22.49 22.50 32.16
C GLU A 144 24.01 22.69 32.04
N LYS A 145 24.61 22.25 30.93
CA LYS A 145 26.04 22.47 30.65
C LYS A 145 26.41 23.95 30.66
N ARG A 146 25.56 24.81 30.08
CA ARG A 146 25.78 26.27 30.08
C ARG A 146 25.69 26.86 31.49
N LEU A 147 24.73 26.43 32.30
CA LEU A 147 24.61 26.87 33.69
C LEU A 147 25.81 26.40 34.54
N ALA A 148 26.21 25.14 34.42
CA ALA A 148 27.35 24.59 35.14
C ALA A 148 28.65 25.32 34.77
N LYS A 149 28.86 25.64 33.48
CA LYS A 149 30.01 26.44 33.04
C LYS A 149 30.00 27.84 33.65
N LYS A 150 28.84 28.52 33.71
CA LYS A 150 28.71 29.85 34.32
C LYS A 150 29.03 29.83 35.82
N LYS A 151 28.60 28.81 36.56
CA LYS A 151 28.87 28.68 38.00
C LYS A 151 30.38 28.57 38.29
N ARG A 152 31.10 27.68 37.60
CA ARG A 152 32.56 27.52 37.78
C ARG A 152 33.33 28.83 37.53
N LEU A 153 32.98 29.54 36.46
CA LEU A 153 33.58 30.85 36.12
C LEU A 153 33.33 31.95 37.17
N ALA A 154 32.28 31.82 37.98
CA ALA A 154 31.98 32.76 39.06
C ALA A 154 32.70 32.40 40.37
N GLU A 155 33.09 31.14 40.56
CA GLU A 155 33.82 30.65 41.74
C GLU A 155 35.35 30.86 41.61
N GLU A 156 35.86 31.03 40.39
CA GLU A 156 37.28 31.31 40.09
C GLU A 156 37.65 32.82 40.12
N LYS A 157 36.69 33.71 40.43
CA LYS A 157 36.88 35.17 40.54
C LYS A 157 36.72 35.66 41.98
#